data_AF-A0A923URB3-F1
#
_entry.id   AF-A0A923URB3-F1
#
_cell.length_a   1.000
_cell.length_b   1.000
_cell.length_c   1.000
_cell.angle_alpha   90.00
_cell.angle_beta   90.00
_cell.angle_gamma   90.00
#
_symmetry.space_group_name_H-M   'P 1'
#
loop_
_entity.id
_entity.type
_entity.pdbx_description
1 polymer ?
#
loop_
_entity_poly.entity_id
_entity_poly.type
_entity_poly.pdbx_seq_one_letter_code
_entity_poly.pdbx_strand_id
1 'polypeptide(L)'
;MKKIQFLVLLVGFTSSIFAQNRLLNVDVAEQESQEYFGLVPEPVTVDYSNYQPNSNIRTTALPAIYDMRTTGGITSVKNQGACGSCWLFPTMGSIESRWKRLGMGDFDLSEDNLKHCNNFSY
;
A
#
# COMPACT_ATOMS: atom_id res chain seq x y z
N MET A 1 32.13 -3.55 -26.99
CA MET A 1 31.43 -2.29 -26.66
C MET A 1 30.02 -2.34 -27.24
N LYS A 2 29.02 -2.76 -26.46
CA LYS A 2 27.62 -2.78 -26.90
C LYS A 2 26.98 -1.45 -26.47
N LYS A 3 26.65 -0.60 -27.44
CA LYS A 3 25.92 0.67 -27.21
C LYS A 3 24.49 0.31 -26.83
N ILE A 4 24.09 0.61 -25.60
CA ILE A 4 22.69 0.57 -25.16
C ILE A 4 22.04 1.84 -25.73
N GLN A 5 21.15 1.65 -26.69
CA GLN A 5 20.40 2.73 -27.32
C GLN A 5 19.17 3.00 -26.44
N PHE A 6 19.14 4.13 -25.74
CA PHE A 6 17.92 4.62 -25.08
C PHE A 6 16.97 5.09 -26.18
N LEU A 7 15.95 4.29 -26.48
CA LEU A 7 14.83 4.69 -27.31
C LEU A 7 13.89 5.56 -26.46
N VAL A 8 14.15 6.87 -26.43
CA VAL A 8 13.22 7.84 -25.86
C VAL A 8 12.10 8.07 -26.87
N LEU A 9 10.99 7.35 -26.71
CA LEU A 9 9.74 7.65 -27.41
C LEU A 9 9.13 8.92 -26.81
N LEU A 10 9.35 10.05 -27.50
CA LEU A 10 8.63 11.31 -27.26
C LEU A 10 7.16 11.12 -27.68
N VAL A 11 6.31 10.73 -26.74
CA VAL A 11 4.85 10.77 -26.90
C VAL A 11 4.24 11.56 -25.75
N GLY A 12 3.91 12.83 -26.04
CA GLY A 12 2.97 13.65 -25.28
C GLY A 12 3.46 14.13 -23.91
N PHE A 13 3.03 15.33 -23.53
CA PHE A 13 3.14 15.85 -22.17
C PHE A 13 2.26 15.02 -21.21
N THR A 14 2.66 13.80 -20.91
CA THR A 14 2.22 13.16 -19.67
C THR A 14 3.19 13.64 -18.59
N SER A 15 2.66 14.16 -17.48
CA SER A 15 3.45 14.52 -16.30
C SER A 15 4.07 13.32 -15.58
N SER A 16 4.03 12.14 -16.21
CA SER A 16 4.43 10.85 -15.66
C SER A 16 5.54 10.26 -16.53
N ILE A 17 6.67 9.95 -15.91
CA ILE A 17 7.77 9.22 -16.55
C ILE A 17 7.61 7.74 -16.20
N PHE A 18 7.65 6.88 -17.21
CA PHE A 18 7.63 5.43 -17.02
C PHE A 18 9.05 4.87 -17.16
N ALA A 19 9.38 3.87 -16.34
CA ALA A 19 10.67 3.19 -16.36
C ALA A 19 10.46 1.68 -16.24
N GLN A 20 11.45 0.90 -16.71
CA GLN A 20 11.41 -0.55 -16.59
C GLN A 20 11.38 -0.93 -15.09
N ASN A 21 10.39 -1.73 -14.68
CA ASN A 21 10.32 -2.29 -13.33
C ASN A 21 10.26 -3.82 -13.39
N ARG A 22 10.32 -4.49 -12.23
CA ARG A 22 10.32 -5.96 -12.13
C ARG A 22 9.08 -6.62 -12.74
N LEU A 23 7.95 -5.90 -12.77
CA LEU A 23 6.67 -6.43 -13.25
C LEU A 23 6.63 -6.63 -14.77
N LEU A 24 7.53 -5.98 -15.52
CA LEU A 24 7.58 -6.11 -16.98
C LEU A 24 8.19 -7.42 -17.49
N ASN A 25 8.71 -8.26 -16.57
CA ASN A 25 9.23 -9.59 -16.87
C ASN A 25 8.30 -10.72 -16.42
N VAL A 26 7.10 -10.39 -15.93
CA VAL A 26 6.08 -11.38 -15.55
C VAL A 26 5.26 -11.69 -16.80
N ASP A 27 5.01 -12.97 -17.07
CA ASP A 27 4.19 -13.37 -18.22
C ASP A 27 2.78 -12.79 -18.03
N VAL A 28 2.23 -12.16 -19.08
CA VAL A 28 0.92 -11.48 -19.05
C VAL A 28 -0.19 -12.43 -18.57
N ALA A 29 -0.06 -13.73 -18.82
CA ALA A 29 -0.99 -14.76 -18.33
C ALA A 29 -0.94 -14.98 -16.80
N GLU A 30 0.22 -14.85 -16.17
CA GLU A 30 0.37 -14.90 -14.70
C GLU A 30 -0.15 -13.59 -14.08
N GLN A 31 0.03 -12.48 -14.79
CA GLN A 31 -0.43 -11.15 -14.40
C GLN A 31 -1.98 -11.04 -14.35
N GLU A 32 -2.72 -11.81 -15.15
CA GLU A 32 -4.19 -11.84 -15.07
C GLU A 32 -4.74 -12.71 -13.92
N SER A 33 -3.88 -13.51 -13.25
CA SER A 33 -4.33 -14.26 -12.08
C SER A 33 -4.56 -13.30 -10.90
N GLN A 34 -5.78 -13.32 -10.34
CA GLN A 34 -6.14 -12.56 -9.13
C GLN A 34 -5.22 -12.87 -7.94
N GLU A 35 -4.55 -14.01 -7.97
CA GLU A 35 -3.54 -14.44 -7.02
C GLU A 35 -2.29 -13.53 -7.02
N TYR A 36 -1.97 -12.85 -8.14
CA TYR A 36 -0.80 -11.99 -8.22
C TYR A 36 -1.02 -10.59 -7.63
N PHE A 37 -2.17 -9.97 -7.91
CA PHE A 37 -2.49 -8.60 -7.44
C PHE A 37 -3.20 -8.55 -6.09
N GLY A 38 -3.60 -9.73 -5.60
CA GLY A 38 -4.12 -9.96 -4.26
C GLY A 38 -5.63 -9.92 -4.15
N LEU A 39 -6.11 -10.68 -3.16
CA LEU A 39 -7.54 -10.92 -2.96
C LEU A 39 -8.16 -9.75 -2.19
N VAL A 40 -9.24 -9.20 -2.75
CA VAL A 40 -10.16 -8.35 -1.99
C VAL A 40 -11.22 -9.28 -1.41
N PRO A 41 -11.26 -9.50 -0.09
CA PRO A 41 -12.30 -10.34 0.50
C PRO A 41 -13.67 -9.72 0.23
N GLU A 42 -14.70 -10.56 0.15
CA GLU A 42 -16.10 -10.14 0.03
C GLU A 42 -16.39 -8.98 0.99
N PRO A 43 -17.09 -7.92 0.54
CA PRO A 43 -17.25 -6.72 1.34
C PRO A 43 -17.94 -7.05 2.66
N VAL A 44 -17.22 -6.85 3.76
CA VAL A 44 -17.80 -6.83 5.09
C VAL A 44 -18.80 -5.67 5.11
N THR A 45 -20.08 -5.97 5.29
CA THR A 45 -21.09 -4.93 5.52
C THR A 45 -20.80 -4.28 6.86
N VAL A 46 -20.15 -3.11 6.84
CA VAL A 46 -19.90 -2.33 8.05
C VAL A 46 -21.21 -1.68 8.47
N ASP A 47 -21.73 -2.07 9.63
CA ASP A 47 -22.90 -1.43 10.21
C ASP A 47 -22.50 -0.10 10.87
N TYR A 48 -22.88 1.00 10.23
CA TYR A 48 -22.66 2.35 10.73
C TYR A 48 -23.83 2.88 11.58
N SER A 49 -24.86 2.08 11.88
CA SER A 49 -26.04 2.51 12.63
C SER A 49 -25.71 3.15 13.98
N ASN A 50 -24.62 2.72 14.62
CA ASN A 50 -24.15 3.23 15.91
C ASN A 50 -22.97 4.20 15.80
N TYR A 51 -22.52 4.56 14.59
CA TYR A 51 -21.43 5.50 14.44
C TYR A 51 -21.88 6.91 14.82
N GLN A 52 -21.41 7.38 15.97
CA GLN A 52 -21.60 8.75 16.41
C GLN A 52 -20.39 9.57 15.94
N PRO A 53 -20.54 10.45 14.93
CA PRO A 53 -19.44 11.31 14.52
C PRO A 53 -19.07 12.22 15.70
N ASN A 54 -17.78 12.25 16.05
CA ASN A 54 -17.31 13.22 17.02
C ASN A 54 -17.52 14.63 16.45
N SER A 55 -18.47 15.39 17.02
CA SER A 55 -18.79 16.75 16.61
C SER A 55 -17.70 17.77 16.95
N ASN A 56 -16.68 17.39 17.74
CA ASN A 56 -15.47 18.18 17.95
C ASN A 56 -14.54 18.10 16.73
N ILE A 57 -15.09 18.30 15.54
CA ILE A 57 -14.31 18.53 14.33
C ILE A 57 -13.58 19.85 14.56
N ARG A 58 -12.26 19.79 14.73
CA ARG A 58 -11.44 21.00 14.80
C ARG A 58 -11.64 21.75 13.49
N THR A 59 -12.30 22.90 13.55
CA THR A 59 -12.52 23.82 12.41
C THR A 59 -11.24 24.53 11.96
N THR A 60 -10.09 24.18 12.53
CA THR A 60 -8.80 24.62 12.05
C THR A 60 -8.59 24.18 10.61
N ALA A 61 -8.23 25.14 9.75
CA ALA A 61 -7.90 24.87 8.36
C ALA A 61 -6.85 23.75 8.27
N LEU A 62 -7.09 22.79 7.38
CA LEU A 62 -6.14 21.72 7.07
C LEU A 62 -4.92 22.31 6.34
N PRO A 63 -3.72 21.73 6.51
CA PRO A 63 -2.54 22.19 5.79
C PRO A 63 -2.72 21.94 4.28
N ALA A 64 -2.14 22.82 3.46
CA ALA A 64 -2.16 22.68 1.99
C ALA A 64 -1.42 21.43 1.50
N ILE A 65 -0.44 20.93 2.28
CA ILE A 65 0.35 19.73 1.99
C ILE A 65 0.52 18.96 3.30
N TYR A 66 0.26 17.65 3.27
CA TYR A 66 0.51 16.74 4.37
C TYR A 66 1.15 15.46 3.86
N ASP A 67 2.35 15.15 4.37
CA ASP A 67 3.11 13.97 4.00
C ASP A 67 3.65 13.31 5.28
N MET A 68 3.14 12.13 5.64
CA MET A 68 3.59 11.41 6.84
C MET A 68 5.04 10.91 6.75
N ARG A 69 5.61 10.87 5.54
CA ARG A 69 7.01 10.46 5.31
C ARG A 69 7.98 11.50 5.84
N THR A 70 7.65 12.78 5.71
CA THR A 70 8.50 13.88 6.19
C THR A 70 8.47 14.00 7.71
N THR A 71 7.43 13.47 8.36
CA THR A 71 7.28 13.49 9.81
C THR A 71 7.86 12.25 10.49
N GLY A 72 8.47 11.32 9.74
CA GLY A 72 8.93 10.04 10.27
C GLY A 72 7.79 9.13 10.77
N GLY A 73 6.57 9.34 10.28
CA GLY A 73 5.37 8.64 10.75
C GLY A 73 5.07 7.31 10.05
N ILE A 74 5.97 6.86 9.17
CA ILE A 74 5.82 5.63 8.39
C ILE A 74 7.05 4.72 8.54
N THR A 75 6.85 3.43 8.29
CA THR A 75 7.88 2.40 8.20
C THR A 75 8.49 2.31 6.79
N SER A 76 9.52 1.50 6.62
CA SER A 76 10.16 1.29 5.32
C SER A 76 9.23 0.61 4.31
N VAL A 77 9.54 0.76 3.02
CA VAL A 77 8.80 0.06 1.95
C VAL A 77 9.09 -1.44 2.04
N LYS A 78 8.05 -2.25 1.99
CA LYS A 78 8.11 -3.72 1.99
C LYS A 78 7.74 -4.30 0.61
N ASN A 79 7.92 -5.60 0.42
CA ASN A 79 7.65 -6.30 -0.85
C ASN A 79 6.87 -7.61 -0.62
N GLN A 80 5.66 -7.68 -1.16
CA GLN A 80 4.74 -8.82 -1.04
C GLN A 80 5.09 -10.02 -1.94
N GLY A 81 5.96 -9.82 -2.94
CA GLY A 81 6.21 -10.81 -3.97
C GLY A 81 4.96 -11.17 -4.78
N ALA A 82 4.86 -12.42 -5.22
CA ALA A 82 3.75 -12.96 -6.00
C ALA A 82 2.71 -13.69 -5.13
N CYS A 83 2.52 -13.27 -3.88
CA CYS A 83 1.74 -14.02 -2.88
C CYS A 83 0.26 -13.60 -2.82
N GLY A 84 -0.15 -12.55 -3.54
CA GLY A 84 -1.53 -12.03 -3.43
C GLY A 84 -1.87 -11.45 -2.05
N SER A 85 -0.87 -11.15 -1.25
CA SER A 85 -0.99 -10.69 0.14
C SER A 85 -1.11 -9.17 0.26
N CYS A 86 -1.48 -8.47 -0.82
CA CYS A 86 -1.46 -7.01 -0.90
C CYS A 86 -2.28 -6.33 0.20
N TRP A 87 -3.31 -7.00 0.73
CA TRP A 87 -4.19 -6.52 1.79
C TRP A 87 -3.54 -6.53 3.19
N LEU A 88 -2.52 -7.36 3.40
CA LEU A 88 -1.79 -7.46 4.67
C LEU A 88 -0.89 -6.26 4.92
N PHE A 89 -0.18 -5.81 3.89
CA PHE A 89 0.79 -4.72 3.95
C PHE A 89 0.21 -3.36 4.34
N PRO A 90 -0.90 -2.85 3.76
CA PRO A 90 -1.51 -1.60 4.19
C PRO A 90 -2.14 -1.74 5.59
N THR A 91 -2.61 -2.94 5.97
CA THR A 91 -3.12 -3.20 7.31
C THR A 91 -2.00 -3.06 8.35
N MET A 92 -0.88 -3.77 8.15
CA MET A 92 0.28 -3.68 9.03
C MET A 92 0.91 -2.29 9.01
N GLY A 93 1.14 -1.71 7.84
CA GLY A 93 1.71 -0.37 7.69
C GLY A 93 0.88 0.71 8.39
N SER A 94 -0.45 0.58 8.44
CA SER A 94 -1.32 1.50 9.20
C SER A 94 -1.13 1.36 10.71
N ILE A 95 -1.04 0.13 11.23
CA ILE A 95 -0.81 -0.15 12.65
C ILE A 95 0.57 0.36 13.07
N GLU A 96 1.61 0.01 12.31
CA GLU A 96 2.98 0.46 12.53
C GLU A 96 3.07 2.00 12.56
N SER A 97 2.46 2.66 11.56
CA SER A 97 2.41 4.13 11.49
C SER A 97 1.72 4.74 12.71
N ARG A 98 0.64 4.12 13.19
CA ARG A 98 -0.06 4.58 14.39
C ARG A 98 0.81 4.43 15.64
N TRP A 99 1.47 3.29 15.82
CA TRP A 99 2.34 3.03 16.97
C TRP A 99 3.54 3.97 16.99
N LYS A 100 4.16 4.21 15.82
CA LYS A 100 5.25 5.18 15.66
C LYS A 100 4.82 6.58 16.08
N ARG A 101 3.63 7.02 15.64
CA ARG A 101 3.04 8.32 16.04
C ARG A 101 2.67 8.42 17.51
N LEU A 102 2.44 7.30 18.20
CA LEU A 102 2.22 7.25 19.64
C LEU A 102 3.52 7.19 20.46
N GLY A 103 4.68 7.18 19.80
CA GLY A 103 5.98 7.09 20.47
C GLY A 103 6.30 5.69 20.99
N MET A 104 5.59 4.66 20.51
CA MET A 104 5.84 3.27 20.94
C MET A 104 7.13 2.69 20.35
N GLY A 105 7.59 3.24 19.22
CA GLY A 105 8.81 2.79 18.53
C GLY A 105 8.58 2.50 17.05
N ASP A 106 9.64 2.01 16.41
CA ASP A 106 9.64 1.56 15.02
C ASP A 106 9.56 0.04 15.00
N PHE A 107 8.39 -0.49 14.62
CA PHE A 107 8.13 -1.93 14.61
C PHE A 107 7.95 -2.41 13.18
N ASP A 108 8.52 -3.58 12.90
CA ASP A 108 8.31 -4.34 11.67
C ASP A 108 7.40 -5.53 12.00
N LEU A 109 6.09 -5.33 11.84
CA LEU A 109 5.08 -6.34 12.15
C LEU A 109 5.02 -7.40 11.06
N SER A 110 4.71 -8.64 11.44
CA SER A 110 4.66 -9.77 10.51
C SER A 110 3.32 -9.82 9.76
N GLU A 111 3.35 -9.49 8.47
CA GLU A 111 2.24 -9.74 7.56
C GLU A 111 1.91 -11.23 7.49
N ASP A 112 2.92 -12.10 7.49
CA ASP A 112 2.76 -13.55 7.40
C ASP A 112 2.02 -14.14 8.62
N ASN A 113 2.21 -13.55 9.81
CA ASN A 113 1.41 -13.91 10.98
C ASN A 113 -0.06 -13.54 10.77
N LEU A 114 -0.35 -12.33 10.27
CA LEU A 114 -1.74 -11.97 9.97
C LEU A 114 -2.32 -12.88 8.90
N LYS A 115 -1.57 -13.28 7.87
CA LYS A 115 -2.00 -14.24 6.84
C LYS A 115 -2.51 -15.56 7.43
N HIS A 116 -1.77 -16.14 8.38
CA HIS A 116 -2.06 -17.48 8.91
C HIS A 116 -3.00 -17.47 10.13
N CYS A 117 -3.02 -16.39 10.89
CA CYS A 117 -3.72 -16.31 12.17
C CYS A 117 -5.02 -15.48 12.11
N ASN A 118 -5.46 -15.13 10.91
CA ASN A 118 -6.78 -14.55 10.71
C ASN A 118 -7.80 -15.68 10.44
N ASN A 119 -9.07 -15.43 10.75
CA ASN A 119 -10.16 -16.37 10.48
C ASN A 119 -10.84 -16.09 9.13
N PHE A 120 -10.16 -15.37 8.22
CA PHE A 120 -10.63 -15.16 6.85
C PHE A 120 -10.31 -16.44 6.08
N SER A 121 -11.31 -17.30 5.95
CA SER A 121 -11.25 -18.43 5.04
C SER A 121 -11.24 -17.90 3.60
N TYR A 122 -10.18 -18.20 2.86
CA TYR A 122 -10.09 -18.06 1.41
C TYR A 122 -10.54 -19.34 0.72
#